data_AF-A0A3R7GFX0-F1
#
_entry.id   AF-A0A3R7GFX0-F1
#
_cell.length_a   1.000
_cell.length_b   1.000
_cell.length_c   1.000
_cell.angle_alpha   90.00
_cell.angle_beta   90.00
_cell.angle_gamma   90.00
#
_symmetry.space_group_name_H-M   'P 1'
#
loop_
_entity.id
_entity.type
_entity.pdbx_description
1 polymer ?
#
loop_
_entity_poly.entity_id
_entity_poly.type
_entity_poly.pdbx_seq_one_letter_code
_entity_poly.pdbx_strand_id
1 'polypeptide(L)' 'MTKKTVKVRGRTGTATMDLTIPAAISREYDIDQGDVFAIEAAEDDDGRLVLEYTRVYAGE' A
#
# COMPACT_ATOMS: atom_id res chain seq x y z
N MET A 1 -13.82 -5.63 7.10
CA MET A 1 -12.57 -4.91 6.73
C MET A 1 -11.73 -4.68 7.97
N THR A 2 -10.49 -5.20 7.96
CA THR A 2 -9.55 -4.98 9.07
C THR A 2 -8.83 -3.64 8.86
N LYS A 3 -9.18 -2.61 9.64
CA LYS A 3 -8.48 -1.32 9.60
C LYS A 3 -7.15 -1.41 10.36
N LYS A 4 -6.04 -1.12 9.70
CA LYS A 4 -4.71 -1.00 10.31
C LYS A 4 -4.12 0.36 9.96
N THR A 5 -3.60 1.07 10.96
CA THR A 5 -2.90 2.34 10.73
C THR A 5 -1.42 2.06 10.51
N VAL A 6 -0.84 2.67 9.49
CA VAL A 6 0.58 2.57 9.14
C VAL A 6 1.16 3.97 9.02
N LYS A 7 2.48 4.08 9.16
CA LYS A 7 3.20 5.35 9.07
C LYS A 7 4.06 5.36 7.81
N VAL A 8 3.98 6.45 7.05
CA VAL A 8 4.87 6.70 5.90
C VAL A 8 6.33 6.77 6.37
N ARG A 9 7.23 6.12 5.62
CA ARG A 9 8.67 6.15 5.87
C ARG A 9 9.38 6.74 4.66
N GLY A 10 10.19 7.78 4.89
CA GLY A 10 11.05 8.32 3.85
C GLY A 10 12.19 7.36 3.52
N ARG A 11 12.68 7.41 2.29
CA ARG A 11 13.82 6.63 1.81
C ARG A 11 15.02 7.53 1.56
N THR A 12 16.16 7.17 2.14
CA THR A 12 17.40 7.94 1.97
C THR A 12 17.84 7.96 0.51
N GLY A 13 18.15 9.15 -0.01
CA GLY A 13 18.66 9.32 -1.38
C GLY A 13 17.61 9.33 -2.48
N THR A 14 16.31 9.32 -2.14
CA THR A 14 15.22 9.37 -3.13
C THR A 14 14.09 10.29 -2.65
N ALA A 15 13.29 10.80 -3.58
CA ALA A 15 12.07 11.55 -3.26
C ALA A 15 10.86 10.64 -2.93
N THR A 16 11.04 9.32 -2.97
CA THR A 16 9.95 8.36 -2.75
C THR A 16 9.82 8.02 -1.26
N MET A 17 8.63 7.53 -0.92
CA MET A 17 8.28 7.11 0.43
C MET A 17 7.57 5.77 0.37
N ASP A 18 7.68 4.98 1.43
CA ASP A 18 7.05 3.67 1.51
C ASP A 18 5.95 3.64 2.60
N LEU A 19 4.89 2.89 2.32
CA LEU A 19 3.92 2.43 3.31
C LEU A 19 4.10 0.93 3.50
N THR A 20 4.21 0.49 4.76
CA THR A 20 4.38 -0.93 5.07
C THR A 20 3.04 -1.67 4.99
N ILE A 21 2.94 -2.73 4.20
CA ILE A 21 1.80 -3.67 4.26
C ILE A 21 1.93 -4.48 5.57
N PRO A 22 0.96 -4.40 6.49
CA PRO A 22 1.01 -5.16 7.74
C PRO A 22 1.01 -6.67 7.51
N ALA A 23 1.79 -7.41 8.29
CA ALA A 23 1.91 -8.87 8.15
C ALA A 23 0.58 -9.64 8.24
N ALA A 24 -0.42 -9.10 8.97
CA ALA A 24 -1.75 -9.70 9.01
C ALA A 24 -2.45 -9.63 7.65
N ILE A 25 -2.30 -8.51 6.93
CA ILE A 25 -2.88 -8.31 5.59
C ILE A 25 -2.13 -9.15 4.57
N SER A 26 -0.79 -9.13 4.60
CA SER A 26 -0.01 -9.92 3.63
C SER A 26 -0.29 -11.42 3.74
N ARG A 27 -0.50 -11.94 4.95
CA ARG A 27 -0.88 -13.35 5.18
C ARG A 27 -2.33 -13.66 4.80
N GLU A 28 -3.25 -12.72 5.01
CA GLU A 28 -4.68 -12.89 4.69
C GLU A 28 -4.90 -12.96 3.17
N TYR A 29 -4.11 -12.19 2.40
CA TYR A 29 -4.27 -12.05 0.96
C TYR A 29 -3.16 -12.70 0.13
N ASP A 30 -2.25 -13.45 0.78
CA ASP A 30 -1.12 -14.13 0.13
C ASP A 30 -0.33 -13.18 -0.77
N ILE A 31 0.18 -12.10 -0.15
CA ILE A 31 0.96 -11.06 -0.81
C ILE A 31 2.44 -11.34 -0.58
N ASP A 32 3.16 -11.52 -1.68
CA ASP A 32 4.59 -11.83 -1.70
C ASP A 32 5.43 -10.71 -2.33
N GLN A 33 6.76 -10.80 -2.19
CA GLN A 33 7.70 -9.75 -2.63
C GLN A 33 7.72 -9.54 -4.16
N GLY A 34 7.18 -10.47 -4.95
CA GLY A 34 7.07 -10.37 -6.40
C GLY A 34 5.77 -9.72 -6.91
N ASP A 35 4.80 -9.48 -6.03
CA ASP A 35 3.50 -8.92 -6.44
C ASP A 35 3.65 -7.48 -6.92
N VAL A 36 2.91 -7.13 -7.98
CA VAL A 36 2.87 -5.78 -8.52
C VAL A 36 1.51 -5.16 -8.21
N PHE A 37 1.54 -3.98 -7.60
CA PHE A 37 0.37 -3.17 -7.31
C PHE A 37 0.37 -1.90 -8.16
N ALA A 38 -0.78 -1.57 -8.73
CA ALA A 38 -1.07 -0.22 -9.23
C ALA A 38 -1.46 0.66 -8.04
N ILE A 39 -1.11 1.94 -8.10
CA ILE A 39 -1.50 2.95 -7.12
C ILE A 39 -2.32 4.05 -7.80
N GLU A 40 -3.46 4.38 -7.21
CA GLU A 40 -4.29 5.51 -7.58
C GLU A 40 -4.44 6.44 -6.38
N ALA A 41 -4.52 7.75 -6.63
CA ALA A 41 -4.68 8.76 -5.60
C ALA A 41 -5.93 9.58 -5.88
N ALA A 42 -6.77 9.73 -4.87
CA ALA A 42 -7.99 10.52 -4.91
C ALA A 42 -8.18 11.29 -3.60
N GLU A 43 -9.05 12.28 -3.63
CA GLU A 43 -9.55 12.95 -2.43
C GLU A 43 -10.99 12.48 -2.20
N ASP A 44 -11.34 12.14 -0.96
CA ASP A 44 -12.73 11.80 -0.62
C ASP A 44 -13.57 13.04 -0.30
N ASP A 45 -14.88 12.84 -0.06
CA ASP A 45 -15.83 13.94 0.23
C ASP A 45 -15.45 14.77 1.47
N ASP A 46 -14.62 14.24 2.38
CA ASP A 46 -14.15 14.91 3.58
C ASP A 46 -12.79 15.62 3.36
N GLY A 47 -12.29 15.68 2.12
CA GLY A 47 -11.01 16.30 1.79
C GLY A 47 -9.79 15.46 2.18
N ARG A 48 -9.96 14.15 2.43
CA ARG A 48 -8.88 13.27 2.85
C ARG A 48 -8.23 12.61 1.64
N LEU A 49 -6.90 12.56 1.63
CA LEU A 49 -6.14 11.79 0.65
C LEU A 49 -6.41 10.29 0.85
N VAL A 50 -6.87 9.65 -0.22
CA VAL A 50 -7.03 8.21 -0.36
C VAL A 50 -5.98 7.70 -1.34
N LEU A 51 -5.20 6.71 -0.91
CA LEU A 51 -4.30 5.96 -1.78
C LEU A 51 -4.86 4.55 -1.93
N GLU A 52 -5.29 4.20 -3.13
CA GLU A 52 -5.82 2.89 -3.47
C GLU A 52 -4.74 2.05 -4.14
N TYR A 53 -4.48 0.87 -3.60
CA TYR A 53 -3.51 -0.08 -4.14
C TYR A 53 -4.24 -1.33 -4.61
N THR A 54 -4.12 -1.62 -5.90
CA THR A 54 -4.76 -2.79 -6.52
C THR A 54 -3.71 -3.74 -7.05
N ARG A 55 -3.72 -5.01 -6.61
CA ARG A 55 -2.81 -6.03 -7.14
C ARG A 55 -3.17 -6.28 -8.61
N VAL A 56 -2.22 -6.01 -9.51
CA VAL A 56 -2.38 -6.21 -10.96
C VAL A 56 -1.59 -7.40 -11.48
N TYR A 57 -0.64 -7.91 -10.69
CA TYR A 57 0.11 -9.12 -10.99
C TYR A 57 0.48 -9.83 -9.68
N ALA A 58 0.24 -11.14 -9.62
CA ALA A 58 0.75 -12.00 -8.57
C ALA A 58 2.12 -12.53 -9.02
N GLY A 59 3.15 -12.25 -8.23
CA GLY A 59 4.50 -12.76 -8.47
C GLY A 59 4.56 -14.27 -8.28
N GLU A 60 5.56 -14.89 -8.90
CA GLU A 60 5.96 -16.29 -8.60
C GLU A 60 6.98 -16.34 -7.47
#